data_AF-A0A0D0C842-F1
#
_entry.id   AF-A0A0D0C842-F1
#
_cell.length_a   1.000
_cell.length_b   1.000
_cell.length_c   1.000
_cell.angle_alpha   90.00
_cell.angle_beta   90.00
_cell.angle_gamma   90.00
#
_symmetry.space_group_name_H-M   'P 1'
#
loop_
_entity.id
_entity.type
_entity.pdbx_description
1 polymer ?
#
loop_
_entity_poly.entity_id
_entity_poly.type
_entity_poly.pdbx_seq_one_letter_code
_entity_poly.pdbx_strand_id
1 'polypeptide(L)'
;MFLRPEALHKIMVKDWLDYPRPNFMRKVLGHVTGYGLLTVTGDEHRQMRKAMNPVFSTPNLMAQTDMYYDAIQGLVDIFAVQADQKEGKIIQVYEWMSKVTLDIICEAAFGYCTDSLHNPHNELAEAYEHLVNLQSGK
;
A
#
# COMPACT_ATOMS: atom_id res chain seq x y z
N MET A 1 16.77 25.25 1.72
CA MET A 1 15.71 26.29 1.68
C MET A 1 14.29 25.70 1.76
N PHE A 2 13.96 24.65 0.99
CA PHE A 2 12.63 23.99 1.00
C PHE A 2 12.37 22.97 2.12
N LEU A 3 13.42 22.51 2.81
CA LEU A 3 13.31 21.53 3.91
C LEU A 3 12.99 22.16 5.27
N ARG A 4 12.80 23.48 5.33
CA ARG A 4 12.45 24.16 6.59
C ARG A 4 10.96 23.89 6.92
N PRO A 5 10.59 23.70 8.19
CA PRO A 5 9.21 23.41 8.58
C PRO A 5 8.19 24.41 8.02
N GLU A 6 8.55 25.70 7.97
CA GLU A 6 7.67 26.76 7.47
C GLU A 6 7.43 26.62 5.96
N ALA A 7 8.48 26.22 5.22
CA ALA A 7 8.38 25.97 3.78
C ALA A 7 7.52 24.72 3.52
N LEU A 8 7.72 23.64 4.29
CA LEU A 8 6.93 22.42 4.17
C LEU A 8 5.46 22.67 4.51
N HIS A 9 5.17 23.41 5.58
CA HIS A 9 3.79 23.76 5.95
C HIS A 9 3.12 24.62 4.86
N LYS A 10 3.86 25.57 4.29
CA LYS A 10 3.35 26.38 3.17
C LYS A 10 2.97 25.50 1.98
N ILE A 11 3.88 24.62 1.56
CA ILE A 11 3.73 23.79 0.35
C ILE A 11 2.70 22.67 0.55
N MET A 12 2.72 21.97 1.69
CA MET A 12 1.96 20.73 1.88
C MET A 12 0.58 20.95 2.53
N VAL A 13 0.36 22.10 3.18
CA VAL A 13 -0.87 22.35 3.97
C VAL A 13 -1.55 23.65 3.57
N LYS A 14 -0.85 24.78 3.69
CA LYS A 14 -1.49 26.11 3.57
C LYS A 14 -1.87 26.44 2.14
N ASP A 15 -0.91 26.33 1.22
CA ASP A 15 -1.00 26.82 -0.15
C ASP A 15 -0.86 25.66 -1.15
N TRP A 16 -1.25 24.43 -0.76
CA TRP A 16 -1.03 23.20 -1.55
C TRP A 16 -1.63 23.20 -2.96
N LEU A 17 -2.64 24.05 -3.21
CA LEU A 17 -3.21 24.25 -4.55
C LEU A 17 -2.27 25.00 -5.50
N ASP A 18 -1.43 25.89 -4.96
CA ASP A 18 -0.44 26.65 -5.72
C ASP A 18 0.82 25.82 -6.01
N TYR A 19 0.97 24.68 -5.31
CA TYR A 19 2.07 23.74 -5.45
C TYR A 19 1.57 22.35 -5.88
N PRO A 20 0.89 22.21 -7.03
CA PRO A 20 0.38 20.93 -7.48
C PRO A 20 1.53 19.97 -7.80
N ARG A 21 1.22 18.66 -7.79
CA ARG A 21 2.17 17.64 -8.24
C ARG A 21 2.63 17.94 -9.67
N PRO A 22 3.93 17.79 -9.98
CA PRO A 22 4.41 17.96 -11.35
C PRO A 22 3.67 17.06 -12.35
N ASN A 23 3.47 17.56 -13.57
CA ASN A 23 2.74 16.83 -14.63
C ASN A 23 3.29 15.44 -14.92
N PHE A 24 4.62 15.25 -14.86
CA PHE A 24 5.24 13.94 -15.06
C PHE A 24 4.80 12.95 -13.97
N MET A 25 4.73 13.38 -12.71
CA MET A 25 4.32 12.55 -11.59
C MET A 25 2.85 12.14 -11.71
N ARG A 26 1.98 13.07 -12.14
CA ARG A 26 0.57 12.77 -12.43
C ARG A 26 0.43 11.72 -13.54
N LYS A 27 1.23 11.80 -14.60
CA LYS A 27 1.22 10.82 -15.70
C LYS A 27 1.68 9.44 -15.23
N VAL A 28 2.81 9.38 -14.52
CA VAL A 28 3.34 8.11 -13.98
C VAL A 28 2.32 7.45 -13.06
N LEU A 29 1.76 8.19 -12.09
CA LEU A 29 0.72 7.66 -11.21
C LEU A 29 -0.54 7.26 -11.99
N GLY A 30 -0.96 8.04 -12.99
CA GLY A 30 -2.13 7.74 -13.81
C GLY A 30 -2.00 6.44 -14.61
N HIS A 31 -0.81 6.11 -15.11
CA HIS A 31 -0.58 4.84 -15.81
C HIS A 31 -0.63 3.62 -14.87
N VAL A 32 -0.25 3.80 -13.61
CA VAL A 32 -0.16 2.71 -12.62
C VAL A 32 -1.49 2.50 -11.90
N THR A 33 -2.15 3.59 -11.48
CA THR A 33 -3.31 3.53 -10.58
C THR A 33 -4.60 4.08 -11.21
N GLY A 34 -4.55 4.45 -12.49
CA GLY A 34 -5.62 5.19 -13.15
C GLY A 34 -5.70 6.66 -12.72
N TYR A 35 -6.56 7.42 -13.39
CA TYR A 35 -6.78 8.84 -13.11
C TYR A 35 -7.84 9.04 -12.02
N GLY A 36 -7.47 8.72 -10.77
CA GLY A 36 -8.32 8.85 -9.59
C GLY A 36 -7.69 9.67 -8.48
N LEU A 37 -8.03 9.33 -7.22
CA LEU A 37 -7.63 10.07 -6.00
C LEU A 37 -6.13 10.39 -5.93
N LEU A 38 -5.24 9.53 -6.43
CA LEU A 38 -3.79 9.77 -6.41
C LEU A 38 -3.30 10.79 -7.45
N THR A 39 -4.14 11.14 -8.43
CA THR A 39 -3.77 11.96 -9.60
C THR A 39 -4.54 13.27 -9.72
N VAL A 40 -5.78 13.33 -9.21
CA VAL A 40 -6.60 14.55 -9.23
C VAL A 40 -6.12 15.54 -8.17
N THR A 41 -6.43 16.82 -8.37
CA THR A 41 -6.10 17.92 -7.45
C THR A 41 -7.32 18.81 -7.23
N GLY A 42 -7.27 19.74 -6.28
CA GLY A 42 -8.38 20.68 -6.06
C GLY A 42 -9.65 20.04 -5.51
N ASP A 43 -10.79 20.53 -5.97
CA ASP A 43 -12.11 20.13 -5.47
C ASP A 43 -12.45 18.67 -5.79
N GLU A 44 -12.02 18.16 -6.95
CA GLU A 44 -12.20 16.74 -7.32
C GLU A 44 -11.50 15.83 -6.30
N HIS A 45 -10.24 16.14 -5.97
CA HIS A 45 -9.49 15.42 -4.94
C HIS A 45 -10.18 15.51 -3.57
N ARG A 46 -10.65 16.72 -3.20
CA ARG A 46 -11.35 16.95 -1.93
C ARG A 46 -12.62 16.10 -1.84
N GLN A 47 -13.41 16.01 -2.90
CA GLN A 47 -14.64 15.23 -2.96
C GLN A 47 -14.37 13.72 -2.85
N MET A 48 -13.44 13.19 -3.67
CA MET A 48 -13.05 11.77 -3.60
C MET A 48 -12.52 11.40 -2.22
N ARG A 49 -11.66 12.24 -1.62
CA ARG A 49 -11.10 11.99 -0.29
C ARG A 49 -12.18 12.02 0.79
N LYS A 50 -13.13 12.96 0.71
CA LYS A 50 -14.27 13.03 1.63
C LYS A 50 -15.11 11.75 1.58
N ALA A 51 -15.29 11.17 0.40
CA ALA A 51 -16.03 9.91 0.23
C ALA A 51 -15.28 8.70 0.79
N MET A 52 -13.94 8.64 0.68
CA MET A 52 -13.13 7.50 1.12
C MET A 52 -12.74 7.53 2.61
N ASN A 53 -12.53 8.72 3.19
CA ASN A 53 -12.07 8.86 4.58
C ASN A 53 -12.87 8.05 5.64
N PRO A 54 -14.21 7.90 5.56
CA PRO A 54 -14.96 7.13 6.55
C PRO A 54 -14.48 5.68 6.71
N VAL A 55 -14.04 5.03 5.62
CA VAL A 55 -13.52 3.65 5.65
C VAL A 55 -12.31 3.53 6.59
N PHE A 56 -11.50 4.59 6.69
CA PHE A 56 -10.31 4.65 7.53
C PHE A 56 -10.55 5.36 8.88
N SER A 57 -11.81 5.44 9.34
CA SER A 57 -12.12 5.94 10.68
C SER A 57 -11.67 4.94 11.76
N THR A 58 -11.32 5.41 12.95
CA THR A 58 -10.89 4.55 14.06
C THR A 58 -11.84 3.37 14.33
N PRO A 59 -13.18 3.55 14.39
CA PRO A 59 -14.09 2.42 14.59
C PRO A 59 -14.02 1.37 13.48
N ASN A 60 -13.91 1.80 12.22
CA ASN A 60 -13.84 0.88 11.08
C ASN A 60 -12.50 0.15 11.03
N LEU A 61 -11.39 0.83 11.33
CA LEU A 61 -10.07 0.20 11.43
C LEU A 61 -10.02 -0.84 12.56
N MET A 62 -10.64 -0.55 13.71
CA MET A 62 -10.76 -1.52 14.80
C MET A 62 -11.60 -2.74 14.39
N ALA A 63 -12.71 -2.52 13.68
CA ALA A 63 -13.55 -3.61 13.19
C ALA A 63 -12.87 -4.50 12.14
N GLN A 64 -11.88 -3.98 11.41
CA GLN A 64 -11.10 -4.72 10.41
C GLN A 64 -9.92 -5.48 11.02
N THR A 65 -9.53 -5.20 12.27
CA THR A 65 -8.28 -5.74 12.84
C THR A 65 -8.29 -7.26 12.92
N ASP A 66 -9.45 -7.86 13.20
CA ASP A 66 -9.56 -9.31 13.30
C ASP A 66 -9.25 -10.02 11.97
N MET A 67 -9.53 -9.35 10.83
CA MET A 67 -9.25 -9.87 9.49
C MET A 67 -7.75 -9.94 9.19
N TYR A 68 -6.90 -9.27 9.98
CA TYR A 68 -5.46 -9.26 9.74
C TYR A 68 -4.76 -10.49 10.32
N TYR A 69 -5.37 -11.14 11.32
CA TYR A 69 -4.70 -12.20 12.08
C TYR A 69 -4.34 -13.40 11.22
N ASP A 70 -5.21 -13.82 10.30
CA ASP A 70 -4.97 -15.02 9.49
C ASP A 70 -3.72 -14.86 8.60
N ALA A 71 -3.61 -13.72 7.90
CA ALA A 71 -2.44 -13.39 7.10
C ALA A 71 -1.16 -13.23 7.96
N ILE A 72 -1.26 -12.55 9.11
CA ILE A 72 -0.12 -12.36 10.03
C ILE A 72 0.35 -13.71 10.60
N GLN A 73 -0.57 -14.57 11.03
CA GLN A 73 -0.25 -15.87 11.60
C GLN A 73 0.39 -16.77 10.55
N GLY A 74 -0.13 -16.79 9.32
CA GLY A 74 0.48 -17.50 8.20
C GLY A 74 1.93 -17.06 7.97
N LEU A 75 2.21 -15.75 8.04
CA LEU A 75 3.58 -15.24 7.94
C LEU A 75 4.47 -15.68 9.12
N VAL A 76 3.94 -15.64 10.35
CA VAL A 76 4.67 -16.08 11.55
C VAL A 76 5.04 -17.55 11.45
N ASP A 77 4.12 -18.40 11.00
CA ASP A 77 4.34 -19.84 10.85
C ASP A 77 5.44 -20.12 9.80
N ILE A 78 5.40 -19.40 8.67
CA ILE A 78 6.45 -19.47 7.64
C ILE A 78 7.81 -19.07 8.22
N PHE A 79 7.87 -18.01 9.02
CA PHE A 79 9.12 -17.57 9.64
C PHE A 79 9.62 -18.54 10.69
N ALA A 80 8.74 -19.15 11.49
CA ALA A 80 9.10 -20.16 12.47
C ALA A 80 9.78 -21.36 11.81
N VAL A 81 9.19 -21.87 10.71
CA VAL A 81 9.77 -22.98 9.93
C VAL A 81 11.13 -22.61 9.32
N GLN A 82 11.26 -21.38 8.82
CA GLN A 82 12.53 -20.92 8.24
C GLN A 82 13.62 -20.68 9.29
N ALA A 83 13.24 -20.32 10.51
CA ALA A 83 14.16 -20.07 11.61
C ALA A 83 14.65 -21.35 12.31
N ASP A 84 13.87 -22.44 12.27
CA ASP A 84 14.19 -23.74 12.91
C ASP A 84 15.32 -24.53 12.21
N GLN A 85 16.07 -23.87 11.31
CA GLN A 85 17.21 -24.46 10.62
C GLN A 85 18.45 -24.44 11.55
N LYS A 86 19.22 -25.54 11.60
CA LYS A 86 20.37 -25.72 12.52
C LYS A 86 21.41 -24.59 12.48
N GLU A 87 21.58 -23.95 11.33
CA GLU A 87 22.55 -22.86 11.13
C GLU A 87 21.89 -21.47 11.10
N GLY A 88 20.56 -21.41 11.30
CA GLY A 88 19.75 -20.23 11.02
C GLY A 88 19.61 -19.98 9.51
N LYS A 89 18.68 -19.09 9.14
CA LYS A 89 18.42 -18.72 7.74
C LYS A 89 18.36 -17.21 7.60
N ILE A 90 19.01 -16.68 6.55
CA ILE A 90 18.81 -15.29 6.12
C ILE A 90 17.49 -15.21 5.36
N ILE A 91 16.55 -14.40 5.86
CA ILE A 91 15.22 -14.23 5.28
C ILE A 91 15.13 -12.86 4.61
N GLN A 92 14.71 -12.82 3.34
CA GLN A 92 14.42 -11.57 2.62
C GLN A 92 13.04 -11.05 3.01
N VAL A 93 12.98 -10.29 4.10
CA VAL A 93 11.71 -9.85 4.72
C VAL A 93 10.87 -8.96 3.80
N TYR A 94 11.47 -8.21 2.88
CA TYR A 94 10.74 -7.31 1.98
C TYR A 94 9.66 -8.02 1.14
N GLU A 95 9.99 -9.19 0.57
CA GLU A 95 9.06 -9.97 -0.25
C GLU A 95 7.89 -10.48 0.59
N TRP A 96 8.18 -10.99 1.78
CA TRP A 96 7.17 -11.48 2.72
C TRP A 96 6.25 -10.36 3.23
N MET A 97 6.81 -9.17 3.49
CA MET A 97 6.02 -8.00 3.85
C MET A 97 5.13 -7.54 2.70
N SER A 98 5.61 -7.62 1.45
CA SER A 98 4.80 -7.31 0.27
C SER A 98 3.60 -8.27 0.16
N LYS A 99 3.82 -9.57 0.36
CA LYS A 99 2.77 -10.61 0.32
C LYS A 99 1.72 -10.44 1.42
N VAL A 100 2.15 -10.37 2.69
CA VAL A 100 1.21 -10.25 3.82
C VAL A 100 0.38 -8.96 3.76
N THR A 101 0.99 -7.84 3.34
CA THR A 101 0.25 -6.57 3.23
C THR A 101 -0.69 -6.55 2.05
N LEU A 102 -0.38 -7.28 0.97
CA LEU A 102 -1.29 -7.51 -0.15
C LEU A 102 -2.50 -8.35 0.30
N ASP A 103 -2.27 -9.46 1.00
CA ASP A 103 -3.35 -10.32 1.52
C ASP A 103 -4.30 -9.52 2.43
N ILE A 104 -3.74 -8.74 3.37
CA ILE A 104 -4.52 -7.89 4.28
C ILE A 104 -5.38 -6.87 3.53
N ILE A 105 -4.82 -6.12 2.57
CA ILE A 105 -5.59 -5.09 1.86
C ILE A 105 -6.62 -5.70 0.91
N CYS A 106 -6.30 -6.82 0.25
CA CYS A 106 -7.20 -7.54 -0.62
C CYS A 106 -8.43 -8.06 0.15
N GLU A 107 -8.21 -8.62 1.33
CA GLU A 107 -9.28 -9.11 2.17
C GLU A 107 -10.09 -7.96 2.80
N ALA A 108 -9.42 -7.00 3.45
CA ALA A 108 -10.09 -5.95 4.20
C ALA A 108 -10.83 -4.93 3.32
N ALA A 109 -10.30 -4.60 2.14
CA ALA A 109 -10.89 -3.60 1.25
C ALA A 109 -11.79 -4.20 0.17
N PHE A 110 -11.53 -5.43 -0.28
CA PHE A 110 -12.20 -6.02 -1.44
C PHE A 110 -12.87 -7.37 -1.15
N GLY A 111 -12.71 -7.94 0.05
CA GLY A 111 -13.23 -9.26 0.38
C GLY A 111 -12.61 -10.36 -0.48
N TYR A 112 -11.38 -10.15 -0.98
CA TYR A 112 -10.71 -11.05 -1.91
C TYR A 112 -9.53 -11.73 -1.21
N CYS A 113 -9.56 -13.06 -1.15
CA CYS A 113 -8.46 -13.86 -0.61
C CYS A 113 -7.45 -14.21 -1.71
N THR A 114 -6.32 -13.51 -1.71
CA THR A 114 -5.17 -13.78 -2.59
C THR A 114 -4.40 -15.03 -2.19
N ASP A 115 -4.25 -15.23 -0.87
CA ASP A 115 -3.36 -16.23 -0.27
C ASP A 115 -1.93 -16.17 -0.83
N SER A 116 -1.38 -14.97 -1.02
CA SER A 116 -0.08 -14.77 -1.69
C SER A 116 1.10 -15.31 -0.88
N LEU A 117 0.90 -15.51 0.43
CA LEU A 117 1.87 -16.18 1.31
C LEU A 117 2.12 -17.65 0.94
N HIS A 118 1.07 -18.38 0.51
CA HIS A 118 1.16 -19.81 0.21
C HIS A 118 0.99 -20.11 -1.29
N ASN A 119 0.28 -19.25 -2.03
CA ASN A 119 0.01 -19.39 -3.45
C ASN A 119 0.57 -18.19 -4.23
N PRO A 120 1.83 -18.26 -4.71
CA PRO A 120 2.44 -17.18 -5.48
C PRO A 120 1.82 -16.98 -6.87
N HIS A 121 0.96 -17.89 -7.34
CA HIS A 121 0.36 -17.86 -8.67
C HIS A 121 -1.07 -17.30 -8.68
N ASN A 122 -1.45 -16.56 -7.63
CA ASN A 122 -2.69 -15.80 -7.65
C ASN A 122 -2.60 -14.67 -8.70
N GLU A 123 -3.60 -14.57 -9.58
CA GLU A 123 -3.61 -13.59 -10.69
C GLU A 123 -3.39 -12.14 -10.21
N LEU A 124 -4.03 -11.75 -9.10
CA LEU A 124 -3.87 -10.41 -8.54
C LEU A 124 -2.47 -10.23 -7.93
N ALA A 125 -1.93 -11.25 -7.25
CA ALA A 125 -0.59 -11.20 -6.68
C ALA A 125 0.48 -11.08 -7.78
N GLU A 126 0.37 -11.86 -8.86
CA GLU A 126 1.28 -11.77 -10.01
C GLU A 126 1.16 -10.39 -10.68
N ALA A 127 -0.05 -9.91 -10.94
CA ALA A 127 -0.26 -8.58 -11.52
C ALA A 127 0.32 -7.45 -10.64
N TYR A 128 0.15 -7.57 -9.32
CA TYR A 128 0.71 -6.63 -8.35
C TYR A 128 2.24 -6.67 -8.34
N GLU A 129 2.84 -7.86 -8.35
CA GLU A 129 4.29 -8.04 -8.40
C GLU A 129 4.90 -7.42 -9.67
N HIS A 130 4.28 -7.67 -10.83
CA HIS A 130 4.67 -7.04 -12.09
C HIS A 130 4.64 -5.51 -12.00
N LEU A 131 3.59 -4.95 -11.40
CA LEU A 131 3.43 -3.51 -11.22
C LEU A 131 4.46 -2.91 -10.25
N VAL A 132 4.79 -3.60 -9.16
CA VAL A 132 5.81 -3.16 -8.19
C VAL A 132 7.22 -3.24 -8.77
N ASN A 133 7.51 -4.24 -9.59
CA ASN A 133 8.81 -4.38 -10.25
C ASN A 133 9.11 -3.21 -11.21
N LEU A 134 8.06 -2.62 -11.84
CA LEU A 134 8.21 -1.39 -12.63
C LEU A 134 8.76 -0.20 -11.83
N GLN A 135 8.53 -0.15 -10.51
CA GLN A 135 9.06 0.89 -9.63
C GLN A 135 10.54 0.66 -9.28
N SER A 136 10.95 -0.61 -9.29
CA SER A 136 12.27 -1.07 -8.85
C SER A 136 13.31 -1.11 -9.98
N GLY A 137 12.85 -1.03 -11.23
CA GLY A 137 13.71 -1.16 -12.41
C GLY A 137 14.34 -2.55 -12.57
N LYS A 138 13.72 -3.57 -11.97
CA LYS A 138 14.08 -4.98 -12.12
C LYS A 138 13.22 -5.63 -13.18
#